data_AF-A0A1F5CQL6-F1
#
_entry.id   AF-A0A1F5CQL6-F1
#
_cell.length_a   1.000
_cell.length_b   1.000
_cell.length_c   1.000
_cell.angle_alpha   90.00
_cell.angle_beta   90.00
_cell.angle_gamma   90.00
#
_symmetry.space_group_name_H-M   'P 1'
#
loop_
_entity.id
_entity.type
_entity.pdbx_description
1 polymer ?
#
loop_
_entity_poly.entity_id
_entity_poly.type
_entity_poly.pdbx_seq_one_letter_code
_entity_poly.pdbx_strand_id
1 'polypeptide(L)'
;MWFALSWVAANFLLIFIGITVLLSLWKVWKVVKLKKTGGLRLPALLKTRASIGVALGIVSLVLTFAGMLLPWYMVKADIQTTVISTQGEADLLVMDGQRGLLINFLIGNRDPSPVFSLQIPFGILLLVGIVFGILDIVGMKTGKDLGNKYLRGGLWFLIMFILLIVLIFGLTAAIQSLAASFGLALPPEATQIAQTVARQPLQGTQTTTVGDYGSVVLSWGLGLGAYLLLVAAIIKLVAAVVLRGVKEPKPQIVATQPPPPPPL
;
A
#
# COMPACT_ATOMS: atom_id res chain seq x y z
N MET A 1 -8.54 -7.16 31.79
CA MET A 1 -8.00 -6.30 30.71
C MET A 1 -7.25 -7.12 29.65
N TRP A 2 -6.32 -7.99 30.05
CA TRP A 2 -5.60 -8.92 29.16
C TRP A 2 -6.52 -9.73 28.23
N PHE A 3 -7.56 -10.38 28.77
CA PHE A 3 -8.50 -11.18 27.97
C PHE A 3 -9.20 -10.37 26.85
N ALA A 4 -9.60 -9.13 27.13
CA ALA A 4 -10.23 -8.26 26.15
C ALA A 4 -9.24 -7.82 25.06
N LEU A 5 -8.00 -7.46 25.43
CA LEU A 5 -6.95 -7.12 24.46
C LEU A 5 -6.59 -8.32 23.58
N SER A 6 -6.43 -9.50 24.16
CA SER A 6 -6.11 -10.73 23.43
C SER A 6 -7.25 -11.13 22.49
N TRP A 7 -8.51 -10.97 22.91
CA TRP A 7 -9.67 -11.21 22.06
C TRP A 7 -9.74 -10.23 20.90
N VAL A 8 -9.49 -8.93 21.13
CA VAL A 8 -9.45 -7.91 20.07
C VAL A 8 -8.30 -8.20 19.11
N ALA A 9 -7.12 -8.57 19.60
CA ALA A 9 -5.99 -8.93 18.76
C ALA A 9 -6.29 -10.17 17.88
N ALA A 10 -6.92 -11.20 18.47
CA ALA A 10 -7.32 -12.40 17.75
C ALA A 10 -8.39 -12.14 16.68
N ASN A 11 -9.30 -11.19 16.91
CA ASN A 11 -10.38 -10.85 16.00
C ASN A 11 -10.11 -9.59 15.16
N PHE A 12 -8.89 -9.03 15.24
CA PHE A 12 -8.57 -7.73 14.64
C PHE A 12 -8.92 -7.68 13.15
N LEU A 13 -8.58 -8.74 12.41
CA LEU A 13 -8.85 -8.84 10.98
C LEU A 13 -10.36 -8.84 10.67
N LEU A 14 -11.15 -9.59 11.43
CA LEU A 14 -12.61 -9.62 11.28
C LEU A 14 -13.25 -8.27 11.62
N ILE A 15 -12.79 -7.64 12.71
CA ILE A 15 -13.25 -6.30 13.12
C ILE A 15 -12.92 -5.28 12.02
N PHE A 16 -11.69 -5.32 11.49
CA PHE A 16 -11.25 -4.45 10.41
C PHE A 16 -12.09 -4.63 9.13
N ILE A 17 -12.37 -5.88 8.74
CA ILE A 17 -13.25 -6.20 7.60
C ILE A 17 -14.66 -5.67 7.87
N GLY A 18 -15.23 -5.94 9.04
CA GLY A 18 -16.58 -5.48 9.40
C GLY A 18 -16.73 -3.97 9.32
N ILE A 19 -15.77 -3.22 9.88
CA ILE A 19 -15.73 -1.75 9.81
C ILE A 19 -15.61 -1.29 8.35
N THR A 20 -14.73 -1.92 7.56
CA THR A 20 -14.53 -1.58 6.15
C THR A 20 -15.80 -1.78 5.33
N VAL A 21 -16.50 -2.91 5.53
CA VAL A 21 -17.78 -3.20 4.87
C VAL A 21 -18.83 -2.17 5.26
N LEU A 22 -18.96 -1.86 6.55
CA LEU A 22 -19.93 -0.87 7.04
C LEU A 22 -19.68 0.53 6.44
N LEU A 23 -18.42 0.98 6.43
CA LEU A 23 -18.03 2.26 5.84
C LEU A 23 -18.24 2.28 4.32
N SER A 24 -17.98 1.16 3.65
CA SER A 24 -18.21 1.01 2.20
C SER A 24 -19.71 1.10 1.88
N LEU A 25 -20.55 0.37 2.62
CA LEU A 25 -22.02 0.41 2.49
C LEU A 25 -22.56 1.82 2.74
N TRP A 26 -22.10 2.50 3.79
CA TRP A 26 -22.45 3.90 4.05
C TRP A 26 -22.11 4.77 2.84
N LYS A 27 -20.88 4.66 2.32
CA LYS A 27 -20.41 5.49 1.22
C LYS A 27 -21.21 5.22 -0.06
N VAL A 28 -21.50 3.96 -0.36
CA VAL A 28 -22.39 3.56 -1.47
C VAL A 28 -23.78 4.19 -1.28
N TRP A 29 -24.37 4.10 -0.10
CA TRP A 29 -25.67 4.73 0.19
C TRP A 29 -25.64 6.24 -0.04
N LYS A 30 -24.56 6.92 0.39
CA LYS A 30 -24.36 8.37 0.14
C LYS A 30 -24.28 8.68 -1.36
N VAL A 31 -23.60 7.86 -2.16
CA VAL A 31 -23.52 7.99 -3.62
C VAL A 31 -24.88 7.77 -4.27
N VAL A 32 -25.63 6.75 -3.85
CA VAL A 32 -27.00 6.49 -4.35
C VAL A 32 -27.92 7.66 -4.01
N LYS A 33 -27.86 8.19 -2.78
CA LYS A 33 -28.62 9.37 -2.37
C LYS A 33 -28.28 10.59 -3.23
N LEU A 34 -26.99 10.82 -3.50
CA LEU A 34 -26.51 11.91 -4.36
C LEU A 34 -26.98 11.78 -5.81
N LYS A 35 -27.02 10.55 -6.34
CA LYS A 35 -27.58 10.26 -7.67
C LYS A 35 -29.07 10.61 -7.72
N LYS A 36 -29.84 10.20 -6.71
CA LYS A 36 -31.28 10.50 -6.62
C LYS A 36 -31.58 12.00 -6.54
N THR A 37 -30.69 12.79 -5.92
CA THR A 37 -30.86 14.25 -5.82
C THR A 37 -30.22 15.03 -6.98
N GLY A 38 -29.76 14.37 -8.06
CA GLY A 38 -29.11 15.03 -9.20
C GLY A 38 -27.77 15.71 -8.88
N GLY A 39 -27.16 15.39 -7.72
CA GLY A 39 -25.93 16.03 -7.24
C GLY A 39 -24.64 15.43 -7.82
N LEU A 40 -24.76 14.39 -8.65
CA LEU A 40 -23.61 13.73 -9.28
C LEU A 40 -23.10 14.59 -10.44
N ARG A 41 -21.89 15.14 -10.31
CA ARG A 41 -21.31 16.04 -11.32
C ARG A 41 -20.20 15.39 -12.16
N LEU A 42 -19.96 14.09 -12.00
CA LEU A 42 -18.93 13.37 -12.74
C LEU A 42 -19.03 13.58 -14.27
N PRO A 43 -20.18 13.38 -14.94
CA PRO A 43 -20.26 13.55 -16.39
C PRO A 43 -20.01 15.00 -16.85
N ALA A 44 -20.47 15.98 -16.07
CA ALA A 44 -20.27 17.39 -16.37
C ALA A 44 -18.79 17.79 -16.22
N LEU A 45 -18.12 17.28 -15.18
CA LEU A 45 -16.71 17.59 -14.91
C LEU A 45 -15.75 16.88 -15.88
N LEU A 46 -16.10 15.69 -16.39
CA LEU A 46 -15.34 14.99 -17.43
C LEU A 46 -15.28 15.77 -18.76
N LYS A 47 -16.21 16.70 -19.00
CA LYS A 47 -16.19 17.60 -20.18
C LYS A 47 -15.29 18.83 -19.98
N THR A 48 -14.69 19.00 -18.80
CA THR A 48 -13.83 20.15 -18.46
C THR A 48 -12.37 19.72 -18.28
N ARG A 49 -11.48 20.68 -17.98
CA ARG A 49 -10.08 20.39 -17.60
C ARG A 49 -9.94 19.50 -16.35
N ALA A 50 -11.02 19.29 -15.58
CA ALA A 50 -11.02 18.33 -14.47
C ALA A 50 -10.85 16.87 -14.94
N SER A 51 -11.12 16.56 -16.20
CA SER A 51 -10.95 15.21 -16.76
C SER A 51 -9.51 14.70 -16.62
N ILE A 52 -8.52 15.56 -16.79
CA ILE A 52 -7.10 15.23 -16.63
C ILE A 52 -6.84 14.77 -15.19
N GLY A 53 -7.34 15.52 -14.21
CA GLY A 53 -7.20 15.16 -12.80
C GLY A 53 -7.91 13.86 -12.45
N VAL A 54 -9.09 13.60 -13.02
CA VAL A 54 -9.80 12.32 -12.85
C VAL A 54 -9.00 11.18 -13.47
N ALA A 55 -8.49 11.33 -14.69
CA ALA A 55 -7.69 10.33 -15.40
C ALA A 55 -6.41 9.98 -14.63
N LEU A 56 -5.67 10.98 -14.14
CA LEU A 56 -4.50 10.76 -13.28
C LEU A 56 -4.87 9.98 -12.01
N GLY A 57 -6.01 10.28 -11.40
CA GLY A 57 -6.52 9.52 -10.27
C GLY A 57 -6.81 8.04 -10.60
N ILE A 58 -7.39 7.76 -11.78
CA ILE A 58 -7.61 6.39 -12.25
C ILE A 58 -6.27 5.67 -12.48
N VAL A 59 -5.32 6.32 -13.17
CA VAL A 59 -3.96 5.75 -13.38
C VAL A 59 -3.32 5.42 -12.03
N SER A 60 -3.44 6.30 -11.04
CA SER A 60 -2.90 6.02 -9.70
C SER A 60 -3.56 4.82 -9.03
N LEU A 61 -4.85 4.57 -9.26
CA LEU A 61 -5.55 3.38 -8.73
C LEU A 61 -5.04 2.11 -9.40
N VAL A 62 -4.82 2.13 -10.71
CA VAL A 62 -4.25 0.99 -11.45
C VAL A 62 -2.83 0.69 -10.97
N LEU A 63 -1.99 1.71 -10.80
CA LEU A 63 -0.64 1.53 -10.25
C LEU A 63 -0.66 1.03 -8.81
N THR A 64 -1.61 1.51 -8.00
CA THR A 64 -1.80 1.00 -6.63
C THR A 64 -2.14 -0.49 -6.64
N PHE A 65 -3.06 -0.89 -7.51
CA PHE A 65 -3.44 -2.30 -7.65
C PHE A 65 -2.27 -3.15 -8.13
N ALA A 66 -1.53 -2.72 -9.15
CA ALA A 66 -0.33 -3.43 -9.61
C ALA A 66 0.74 -3.53 -8.52
N GLY A 67 1.02 -2.43 -7.81
CA GLY A 67 1.98 -2.40 -6.71
C GLY A 67 1.59 -3.28 -5.52
N MET A 68 0.29 -3.45 -5.28
CA MET A 68 -0.22 -4.37 -4.24
C MET A 68 0.14 -5.83 -4.53
N LEU A 69 0.22 -6.24 -5.80
CA LEU A 69 0.47 -7.63 -6.21
C LEU A 69 1.96 -7.97 -6.34
N LEU A 70 2.85 -6.97 -6.22
CA LEU A 70 4.28 -7.11 -6.45
C LEU A 70 5.07 -6.98 -5.14
N PRO A 71 6.30 -7.52 -5.08
CA PRO A 71 7.18 -7.35 -3.92
C PRO A 71 7.50 -5.88 -3.66
N TRP A 72 7.46 -5.50 -2.38
CA TRP A 72 7.80 -4.17 -1.89
C TRP A 72 9.23 -4.10 -1.40
N TYR A 73 9.75 -5.20 -0.85
CA TYR A 73 11.13 -5.32 -0.41
C TYR A 73 11.63 -6.74 -0.59
N MET A 74 12.89 -6.88 -0.98
CA MET A 74 13.52 -8.19 -1.15
C MET A 74 14.93 -8.17 -0.56
N VAL A 75 15.30 -9.26 0.08
CA VAL A 75 16.68 -9.61 0.43
C VAL A 75 16.95 -10.97 -0.20
N LYS A 76 17.99 -11.04 -1.02
CA LYS A 76 18.39 -12.23 -1.73
C LYS A 76 19.81 -12.61 -1.36
N ALA A 77 20.13 -13.89 -1.47
CA ALA A 77 21.48 -14.36 -1.34
C ALA A 77 21.82 -15.37 -2.43
N ASP A 78 23.01 -15.21 -3.01
CA ASP A 78 23.71 -16.26 -3.72
C ASP A 78 24.76 -16.87 -2.77
N ILE A 79 24.54 -18.12 -2.38
CA ILE A 79 25.34 -18.85 -1.43
C ILE A 79 26.12 -19.91 -2.19
N GLN A 80 27.43 -19.77 -2.20
CA GLN A 80 28.35 -20.73 -2.79
C GLN A 80 29.22 -21.28 -1.68
N THR A 81 28.66 -22.19 -0.88
CA THR A 81 29.40 -22.88 0.19
C THR A 81 29.36 -24.39 0.06
N THR A 82 30.28 -25.08 0.75
CA THR A 82 30.36 -26.55 0.75
C THR A 82 29.20 -27.25 1.46
N VAL A 83 28.47 -26.54 2.34
CA VAL A 83 27.36 -27.09 3.14
C VAL A 83 26.00 -26.74 2.54
N ILE A 84 25.86 -25.52 2.01
CA ILE A 84 24.64 -25.00 1.38
C ILE A 84 25.05 -24.30 0.10
N SER A 85 24.43 -24.65 -1.03
CA SER A 85 24.62 -23.96 -2.30
C SER A 85 23.28 -23.64 -2.94
N THR A 86 23.14 -22.41 -3.41
CA THR A 86 21.97 -21.97 -4.18
C THR A 86 22.30 -22.02 -5.67
N GLN A 87 21.31 -22.35 -6.51
CA GLN A 87 21.46 -22.30 -7.97
C GLN A 87 21.25 -20.85 -8.48
N GLY A 88 22.03 -19.91 -7.93
CA GLY A 88 21.89 -18.46 -8.15
C GLY A 88 21.24 -17.71 -6.96
N GLU A 89 20.75 -16.49 -7.20
CA GLU A 89 20.11 -15.69 -6.15
C GLU A 89 18.83 -16.37 -5.63
N ALA A 90 18.83 -16.74 -4.36
CA ALA A 90 17.67 -17.22 -3.63
C ALA A 90 17.07 -16.10 -2.77
N ASP A 91 15.74 -15.99 -2.76
CA ASP A 91 15.04 -15.02 -1.91
C ASP A 91 15.11 -15.46 -0.45
N LEU A 92 15.80 -14.68 0.40
CA LEU A 92 15.88 -14.88 1.85
C LEU A 92 14.74 -14.21 2.60
N LEU A 93 14.38 -13.01 2.16
CA LEU A 93 13.29 -12.24 2.74
C LEU A 93 12.52 -11.57 1.62
N VAL A 94 11.21 -11.73 1.63
CA VAL A 94 10.31 -11.03 0.70
C VAL A 94 9.23 -10.35 1.51
N MET A 95 9.04 -9.06 1.30
CA MET A 95 7.91 -8.31 1.80
C MET A 95 7.00 -7.97 0.63
N ASP A 96 5.77 -8.46 0.66
CA ASP A 96 4.77 -8.19 -0.37
C ASP A 96 3.38 -7.89 0.23
N GLY A 97 2.48 -7.34 -0.58
CA GLY A 97 1.12 -6.99 -0.13
C GLY A 97 0.21 -8.19 0.09
N GLN A 98 0.48 -9.34 -0.51
CA GLN A 98 -0.43 -10.49 -0.47
C GLN A 98 -0.17 -11.40 0.73
N ARG A 99 1.09 -11.65 1.01
CA ARG A 99 1.59 -12.63 1.97
C ARG A 99 2.33 -11.96 3.13
N GLY A 100 2.58 -10.67 3.06
CA GLY A 100 3.21 -9.90 4.13
C GLY A 100 4.72 -10.13 4.13
N LEU A 101 5.29 -10.47 5.30
CA LEU A 101 6.71 -10.76 5.47
C LEU A 101 6.97 -12.27 5.40
N LEU A 102 7.75 -12.68 4.39
CA LEU A 102 8.19 -14.04 4.16
C LEU A 102 9.69 -14.14 4.44
N ILE A 103 10.11 -15.21 5.13
CA ILE A 103 11.51 -15.57 5.30
C ILE A 103 11.74 -16.98 4.77
N ASN A 104 12.80 -17.15 4.00
CA ASN A 104 13.29 -18.45 3.59
C ASN A 104 14.45 -18.85 4.51
N PHE A 105 14.28 -19.97 5.22
CA PHE A 105 15.31 -20.51 6.09
C PHE A 105 16.38 -21.31 5.33
N LEU A 106 16.24 -21.48 4.01
CA LEU A 106 17.14 -22.26 3.15
C LEU A 106 17.30 -23.74 3.55
N ILE A 107 16.39 -24.24 4.39
CA ILE A 107 16.40 -25.64 4.84
C ILE A 107 15.51 -26.46 3.90
N GLY A 108 16.17 -27.09 2.92
CA GLY A 108 15.65 -28.12 2.02
C GLY A 108 14.49 -27.68 1.12
N ASN A 109 14.76 -27.13 -0.07
CA ASN A 109 13.81 -26.85 -1.18
C ASN A 109 12.38 -26.40 -0.78
N ARG A 110 12.23 -25.74 0.36
CA ARG A 110 10.93 -25.27 0.86
C ARG A 110 10.74 -23.82 0.42
N ASP A 111 9.52 -23.52 0.02
CA ASP A 111 9.10 -22.17 -0.30
C ASP A 111 9.28 -21.23 0.92
N PRO A 112 9.53 -19.93 0.69
CA PRO A 112 9.59 -18.93 1.75
C PRO A 112 8.37 -19.01 2.67
N SER A 113 8.61 -19.07 3.98
CA SER A 113 7.55 -19.25 4.99
C SER A 113 7.22 -17.91 5.68
N PRO A 114 5.95 -17.65 6.02
CA PRO A 114 5.58 -16.44 6.77
C PRO A 114 6.22 -16.42 8.16
N VAL A 115 6.75 -15.26 8.56
CA VAL A 115 7.44 -15.09 9.86
C VAL A 115 6.46 -14.99 11.03
N PHE A 116 5.26 -14.49 10.75
CA PHE A 116 4.21 -14.31 11.73
C PHE A 116 3.09 -15.31 11.47
N SER A 117 2.59 -15.98 12.53
CA SER A 117 1.35 -16.75 12.47
C SER A 117 0.13 -15.87 12.12
N LEU A 118 0.27 -14.55 12.32
CA LEU A 118 -0.59 -13.54 11.71
C LEU A 118 -0.03 -13.20 10.32
N GLN A 119 -0.46 -13.94 9.31
CA GLN A 119 -0.31 -13.51 7.92
C GLN A 119 -1.19 -12.27 7.75
N ILE A 120 -0.67 -11.08 8.09
CA ILE A 120 -1.38 -9.81 7.85
C ILE A 120 -1.10 -9.44 6.40
N PRO A 121 -2.07 -9.60 5.49
CA PRO A 121 -1.88 -9.19 4.12
C PRO A 121 -1.96 -7.67 4.11
N PHE A 122 -0.81 -6.99 4.11
CA PHE A 122 -0.76 -5.52 4.07
C PHE A 122 -1.55 -4.95 2.87
N GLY A 123 -1.71 -5.75 1.82
CA GLY A 123 -2.52 -5.47 0.64
C GLY A 123 -4.00 -5.26 0.95
N ILE A 124 -4.53 -5.75 2.08
CA ILE A 124 -5.92 -5.43 2.45
C ILE A 124 -6.10 -3.93 2.70
N LEU A 125 -5.10 -3.26 3.30
CA LEU A 125 -5.11 -1.81 3.49
C LEU A 125 -5.13 -1.07 2.15
N LEU A 126 -4.38 -1.58 1.17
CA LEU A 126 -4.35 -1.05 -0.18
C LEU A 126 -5.67 -1.29 -0.92
N LEU A 127 -6.25 -2.48 -0.79
CA LEU A 127 -7.54 -2.84 -1.36
C LEU A 127 -8.65 -1.91 -0.85
N VAL A 128 -8.69 -1.66 0.46
CA VAL A 128 -9.60 -0.68 1.07
C VAL A 128 -9.41 0.70 0.44
N GLY A 129 -8.17 1.14 0.28
CA GLY A 129 -7.84 2.40 -0.40
C GLY A 129 -8.31 2.45 -1.86
N ILE A 130 -8.19 1.34 -2.60
CA ILE A 130 -8.65 1.22 -3.99
C ILE A 130 -10.17 1.32 -4.06
N VAL A 131 -10.90 0.52 -3.28
CA VAL A 131 -12.37 0.53 -3.23
C VAL A 131 -12.88 1.92 -2.87
N PHE A 132 -12.33 2.53 -1.82
CA PHE A 132 -12.72 3.89 -1.44
C PHE A 132 -12.37 4.93 -2.49
N GLY A 133 -11.24 4.78 -3.20
CA GLY A 133 -10.86 5.67 -4.29
C GLY A 133 -11.83 5.60 -5.46
N ILE A 134 -12.26 4.40 -5.86
CA ILE A 134 -13.30 4.22 -6.90
C ILE A 134 -14.59 4.91 -6.45
N LEU A 135 -15.05 4.66 -5.22
CA LEU A 135 -16.26 5.30 -4.68
C LEU A 135 -16.14 6.82 -4.60
N ASP A 136 -14.95 7.36 -4.35
CA ASP A 136 -14.71 8.80 -4.33
C ASP A 136 -14.81 9.45 -5.70
N ILE A 137 -14.33 8.77 -6.74
CA ILE A 137 -14.44 9.21 -8.14
C ILE A 137 -15.91 9.20 -8.57
N VAL A 138 -16.61 8.07 -8.35
CA VAL A 138 -18.02 7.91 -8.73
C VAL A 138 -18.91 8.89 -7.96
N GLY A 139 -18.61 9.10 -6.67
CA GLY A 139 -19.38 9.94 -5.77
C GLY A 139 -19.00 11.43 -5.75
N MET A 140 -18.18 11.90 -6.69
CA MET A 140 -17.64 13.25 -6.62
C MET A 140 -18.72 14.33 -6.84
N LYS A 141 -18.72 15.33 -5.97
CA LYS A 141 -19.62 16.49 -6.08
C LYS A 141 -18.97 17.62 -6.87
N THR A 142 -17.68 17.86 -6.63
CA THR A 142 -16.91 18.92 -7.28
C THR A 142 -15.46 18.48 -7.48
N GLY A 143 -14.74 19.15 -8.38
CA GLY A 143 -13.30 18.91 -8.59
C GLY A 143 -12.51 19.12 -7.30
N LYS A 144 -12.81 20.18 -6.54
CA LYS A 144 -12.13 20.49 -5.28
C LYS A 144 -12.36 19.42 -4.19
N ASP A 145 -13.57 18.86 -4.09
CA ASP A 145 -13.87 17.74 -3.18
C ASP A 145 -13.02 16.50 -3.51
N LEU A 146 -12.99 16.09 -4.79
CA LEU A 146 -12.19 14.96 -5.23
C LEU A 146 -10.69 15.23 -5.06
N GLY A 147 -10.22 16.44 -5.38
CA GLY A 147 -8.83 16.84 -5.17
C GLY A 147 -8.42 16.78 -3.69
N ASN A 148 -9.29 17.15 -2.75
CA ASN A 148 -9.02 17.01 -1.32
C ASN A 148 -8.91 15.53 -0.88
N LYS A 149 -9.74 14.66 -1.44
CA LYS A 149 -9.68 13.22 -1.18
C LYS A 149 -8.40 12.60 -1.75
N TYR A 150 -7.99 13.02 -2.96
CA TYR A 150 -6.72 12.60 -3.55
C TYR A 150 -5.51 13.08 -2.76
N LEU A 151 -5.52 14.33 -2.26
CA LEU A 151 -4.44 14.81 -1.40
C LEU A 151 -4.33 13.96 -0.14
N ARG A 152 -5.44 13.74 0.56
CA ARG A 152 -5.46 12.94 1.80
C ARG A 152 -5.04 11.51 1.54
N GLY A 153 -5.53 10.91 0.45
CA GLY A 153 -5.15 9.56 0.03
C GLY A 153 -3.66 9.49 -0.30
N GLY A 154 -3.14 10.37 -1.16
CA GLY A 154 -1.72 10.42 -1.52
C GLY A 154 -0.81 10.59 -0.31
N LEU A 155 -1.18 11.45 0.65
CA LEU A 155 -0.43 11.62 1.89
C LEU A 155 -0.44 10.34 2.75
N TRP A 156 -1.58 9.66 2.88
CA TRP A 156 -1.66 8.37 3.58
C TRP A 156 -0.77 7.30 2.93
N PHE A 157 -0.73 7.26 1.60
CA PHE A 157 0.16 6.35 0.86
C PHE A 157 1.64 6.67 1.13
N LEU A 158 2.02 7.94 1.15
CA LEU A 158 3.38 8.36 1.51
C LEU A 158 3.72 7.98 2.95
N ILE A 159 2.80 8.18 3.90
CA ILE A 159 3.00 7.76 5.31
C ILE A 159 3.23 6.25 5.39
N MET A 160 2.45 5.46 4.65
CA MET A 160 2.62 4.00 4.61
C MET A 160 3.98 3.61 4.01
N PHE A 161 4.42 4.28 2.93
CA PHE A 161 5.74 4.07 2.35
C PHE A 161 6.87 4.45 3.32
N ILE A 162 6.75 5.58 4.01
CA ILE A 162 7.71 6.02 5.03
C ILE A 162 7.75 5.01 6.19
N LEU A 163 6.60 4.49 6.63
CA LEU A 163 6.54 3.44 7.65
C LEU A 163 7.29 2.17 7.23
N LEU A 164 7.18 1.76 5.96
CA LEU A 164 7.95 0.64 5.41
C LEU A 164 9.45 0.91 5.50
N ILE A 165 9.90 2.11 5.12
CA ILE A 165 11.31 2.50 5.22
C ILE A 165 11.79 2.51 6.68
N VAL A 166 10.99 3.07 7.59
CA VAL A 166 11.29 3.08 9.04
C VAL A 166 11.39 1.66 9.60
N LEU A 167 10.53 0.74 9.16
CA LEU A 167 10.60 -0.67 9.55
C LEU A 167 11.94 -1.31 9.12
N ILE A 168 12.42 -1.00 7.91
CA ILE A 168 13.71 -1.49 7.42
C ILE A 168 14.88 -0.86 8.18
N PHE A 169 14.82 0.44 8.50
CA PHE A 169 15.79 1.07 9.39
C PHE A 169 15.83 0.41 10.78
N GLY A 170 14.68 -0.05 11.27
CA GLY A 170 14.54 -0.77 12.54
C GLY A 170 14.89 -2.26 12.47
N LEU A 171 15.29 -2.80 11.32
CA LEU A 171 15.45 -4.25 11.11
C LEU A 171 16.43 -4.88 12.08
N THR A 172 17.56 -4.22 12.39
CA THR A 172 18.55 -4.70 13.37
C THR A 172 17.92 -4.92 14.75
N ALA A 173 17.16 -3.94 15.24
CA ALA A 173 16.50 -4.03 16.55
C ALA A 173 15.37 -5.07 16.52
N ALA A 174 14.62 -5.14 15.42
CA ALA A 174 13.54 -6.10 15.24
C ALA A 174 14.04 -7.55 15.25
N ILE A 175 15.11 -7.86 14.51
CA ILE A 175 15.70 -9.21 14.46
C ILE A 175 16.29 -9.59 15.83
N GLN A 176 16.98 -8.68 16.51
CA GLN A 176 17.51 -8.93 17.85
C GLN A 176 16.41 -9.23 18.87
N SER A 177 15.34 -8.42 18.89
CA SER A 177 14.19 -8.65 19.75
C SER A 177 13.48 -9.96 19.44
N LEU A 178 13.39 -10.33 18.14
CA LEU A 178 12.78 -11.58 17.71
C LEU A 178 13.61 -12.78 18.18
N ALA A 179 14.93 -12.77 17.95
CA ALA A 179 15.81 -13.84 18.41
C ALA A 179 15.77 -14.01 19.94
N ALA A 180 15.79 -12.91 20.68
CA ALA A 180 15.67 -12.92 22.14
C ALA A 180 14.34 -13.53 22.61
N SER A 181 13.24 -13.30 21.90
CA SER A 181 11.93 -13.91 22.22
C SER A 181 11.92 -15.44 22.06
N PHE A 182 12.83 -15.99 21.27
CA PHE A 182 13.07 -17.43 21.13
C PHE A 182 14.23 -17.95 22.00
N GLY A 183 14.81 -17.11 22.86
CA GLY A 183 15.97 -17.47 23.69
C GLY A 183 17.26 -17.69 22.89
N LEU A 184 17.34 -17.18 21.65
CA LEU A 184 18.48 -17.34 20.76
C LEU A 184 19.37 -16.09 20.78
N ALA A 185 20.69 -16.30 20.84
CA ALA A 185 21.68 -15.27 20.58
C ALA A 185 22.03 -15.28 19.09
N LEU A 186 21.89 -14.14 18.41
CA LEU A 186 22.27 -14.04 17.00
C LEU A 186 23.79 -14.05 16.86
N PRO A 187 24.32 -14.76 15.85
CA PRO A 187 25.73 -14.68 15.54
C PRO A 187 26.13 -13.25 15.12
N PRO A 188 27.38 -12.82 15.38
CA PRO A 188 27.86 -11.48 15.02
C PRO A 188 27.64 -11.12 13.55
N GLU A 189 27.77 -12.11 12.66
CA GLU A 189 27.61 -11.97 11.22
C GLU A 189 26.17 -11.58 10.84
N ALA A 190 25.17 -12.20 11.47
CA ALA A 190 23.76 -11.86 11.25
C ALA A 190 23.44 -10.43 11.73
N THR A 191 24.08 -10.00 12.83
CA THR A 191 23.93 -8.63 13.34
C THR A 191 24.60 -7.61 12.42
N GLN A 192 25.77 -7.94 11.86
CA GLN A 192 26.47 -7.08 10.90
C GLN A 192 25.67 -6.92 9.60
N ILE A 193 25.13 -8.01 9.07
CA ILE A 193 24.26 -7.97 7.87
C ILE A 193 23.05 -7.07 8.12
N ALA A 194 22.34 -7.26 9.24
CA ALA A 194 21.20 -6.43 9.58
C ALA A 194 21.57 -4.94 9.71
N GLN A 195 22.74 -4.63 10.29
CA GLN A 195 23.27 -3.27 10.35
C GLN A 195 23.59 -2.68 8.98
N THR A 196 24.17 -3.45 8.07
CA THR A 196 24.45 -2.98 6.70
C THR A 196 23.17 -2.64 5.96
N VAL A 197 22.17 -3.55 6.01
CA VAL A 197 20.84 -3.32 5.41
C VAL A 197 20.19 -2.07 6.02
N ALA A 198 20.23 -1.91 7.34
CA ALA A 198 19.65 -0.76 8.02
C ALA A 198 20.35 0.57 7.68
N ARG A 199 21.66 0.56 7.36
CA ARG A 199 22.41 1.77 6.93
C ARG A 199 22.09 2.18 5.49
N GLN A 200 21.74 1.22 4.63
CA GLN A 200 21.41 1.45 3.23
C GLN A 200 20.07 0.78 2.87
N PRO A 201 18.95 1.22 3.44
CA PRO A 201 17.69 0.48 3.39
C PRO A 201 17.07 0.44 2.00
N LEU A 202 17.41 1.38 1.11
CA LEU A 202 16.79 1.48 -0.22
C LEU A 202 17.28 0.39 -1.18
N GLN A 203 18.59 0.15 -1.18
CA GLN A 203 19.24 -0.87 -2.00
C GLN A 203 20.68 -1.08 -1.52
N GLY A 204 21.22 -2.28 -1.74
CA GLY A 204 22.64 -2.54 -1.53
C GLY A 204 23.04 -3.97 -1.89
N THR A 205 24.34 -4.20 -1.87
CA THR A 205 24.94 -5.52 -2.08
C THR A 205 26.15 -5.66 -1.17
N GLN A 206 26.29 -6.81 -0.53
CA GLN A 206 27.42 -7.13 0.34
C GLN A 206 27.87 -8.54 0.03
N THR A 207 29.17 -8.70 -0.23
CA THR A 207 29.80 -10.04 -0.30
C THR A 207 30.46 -10.32 1.03
N THR A 208 30.15 -11.47 1.62
CA THR A 208 30.74 -11.95 2.87
C THR A 208 31.31 -13.34 2.63
N THR A 209 32.56 -13.55 3.03
CA THR A 209 33.17 -14.88 3.03
C THR A 209 32.87 -15.59 4.34
N VAL A 210 32.44 -16.85 4.25
CA VAL A 210 32.14 -17.69 5.43
C VAL A 210 33.36 -18.58 5.66
N GLY A 211 34.44 -17.98 6.20
CA GLY A 211 35.72 -18.68 6.40
C GLY A 211 36.22 -19.38 5.12
N ASP A 212 36.65 -20.63 5.24
CA ASP A 212 37.09 -21.47 4.11
C ASP A 212 35.92 -22.18 3.40
N TYR A 213 34.69 -22.00 3.88
CA TYR A 213 33.52 -22.74 3.38
C TYR A 213 32.96 -22.15 2.09
N GLY A 214 33.30 -20.91 1.75
CA GLY A 214 32.91 -20.25 0.50
C GLY A 214 32.42 -18.81 0.69
N SER A 215 31.69 -18.29 -0.30
CA SER A 215 31.22 -16.90 -0.32
C SER A 215 29.70 -16.79 -0.38
N VAL A 216 29.17 -15.78 0.28
CA VAL A 216 27.77 -15.38 0.25
C VAL A 216 27.68 -13.97 -0.32
N VAL A 217 26.97 -13.81 -1.43
CA VAL A 217 26.62 -12.50 -1.98
C VAL A 217 25.19 -12.19 -1.57
N LEU A 218 25.02 -11.16 -0.74
CA LEU A 218 23.73 -10.67 -0.30
C LEU A 218 23.35 -9.43 -1.11
N SER A 219 22.15 -9.39 -1.67
CA SER A 219 21.58 -8.22 -2.32
C SER A 219 20.25 -7.86 -1.67
N TRP A 220 19.95 -6.57 -1.51
CA TRP A 220 18.67 -6.12 -0.96
C TRP A 220 18.20 -4.85 -1.65
N GLY A 221 16.89 -4.60 -1.54
CA GLY A 221 16.34 -3.31 -1.95
C GLY A 221 14.83 -3.31 -2.10
N LEU A 222 14.33 -2.11 -2.42
CA LEU A 222 12.93 -1.90 -2.78
C LEU A 222 12.58 -2.75 -4.01
N GLY A 223 11.48 -3.48 -3.89
CA GLY A 223 10.90 -4.21 -5.01
C GLY A 223 10.10 -3.28 -5.93
N LEU A 224 9.75 -3.78 -7.11
CA LEU A 224 8.97 -3.03 -8.11
C LEU A 224 7.64 -2.51 -7.54
N GLY A 225 7.00 -3.26 -6.64
CA GLY A 225 5.75 -2.85 -6.00
C GLY A 225 5.89 -1.57 -5.18
N ALA A 226 7.01 -1.41 -4.45
CA ALA A 226 7.28 -0.19 -3.69
C ALA A 226 7.40 1.05 -4.59
N TYR A 227 8.11 0.94 -5.72
CA TYR A 227 8.22 2.04 -6.69
C TYR A 227 6.87 2.39 -7.32
N LEU A 228 6.06 1.39 -7.68
CA LEU A 228 4.72 1.64 -8.23
C LEU A 228 3.81 2.36 -7.23
N LEU A 229 3.87 1.99 -5.95
CA LEU A 229 3.10 2.64 -4.89
C LEU A 229 3.57 4.09 -4.67
N LEU A 230 4.88 4.34 -4.72
CA LEU A 230 5.44 5.68 -4.63
C LEU A 230 4.99 6.56 -5.81
N VAL A 231 5.09 6.05 -7.04
CA VAL A 231 4.62 6.76 -8.24
C VAL A 231 3.11 7.00 -8.18
N ALA A 232 2.33 6.01 -7.74
CA ALA A 232 0.89 6.17 -7.53
C ALA A 232 0.57 7.30 -6.54
N ALA A 233 1.31 7.41 -5.45
CA ALA A 233 1.15 8.48 -4.47
C ALA A 233 1.46 9.86 -5.07
N ILE A 234 2.56 9.99 -5.81
CA ILE A 234 2.95 11.24 -6.49
C ILE A 234 1.87 11.64 -7.50
N ILE A 235 1.39 10.70 -8.32
CA ILE A 235 0.33 10.97 -9.30
C ILE A 235 -0.97 11.43 -8.60
N LYS A 236 -1.34 10.85 -7.45
CA LYS A 236 -2.49 11.33 -6.66
C LYS A 236 -2.30 12.77 -6.20
N LEU A 237 -1.10 13.15 -5.75
CA LEU A 237 -0.82 14.52 -5.34
C LEU A 237 -0.91 15.49 -6.51
N VAL A 238 -0.36 15.15 -7.68
CA VAL A 238 -0.48 15.95 -8.90
C VAL A 238 -1.94 16.08 -9.32
N ALA A 239 -2.69 14.98 -9.33
CA ALA A 239 -4.13 14.96 -9.61
C ALA A 239 -4.91 15.88 -8.65
N ALA A 240 -4.54 15.89 -7.37
CA ALA A 240 -5.14 16.77 -6.38
C ALA A 240 -4.93 18.25 -6.69
N VAL A 241 -3.72 18.63 -7.07
CA VAL A 241 -3.38 20.02 -7.47
C VAL A 241 -4.19 20.42 -8.71
N VAL A 242 -4.20 19.58 -9.75
CA VAL A 242 -4.96 19.82 -10.99
C VAL A 242 -6.45 20.02 -10.67
N LEU A 243 -7.07 19.11 -9.92
CA LEU A 243 -8.50 19.17 -9.61
C LEU A 243 -8.91 20.38 -8.76
N ARG A 244 -8.02 20.86 -7.88
CA ARG A 244 -8.26 22.07 -7.08
C ARG A 244 -8.17 23.35 -7.89
N GLY A 245 -7.43 23.35 -9.00
CA GLY A 245 -7.30 24.50 -9.90
C GLY A 245 -8.46 24.70 -10.88
N VAL A 246 -9.39 23.75 -11.00
CA VAL A 246 -10.49 23.83 -11.98
C VAL A 246 -11.65 24.66 -11.44
N LYS A 247 -12.08 25.67 -12.21
CA LYS A 247 -13.30 26.45 -11.92
C LYS A 247 -14.53 25.56 -12.10
N GLU A 248 -15.41 25.56 -11.10
CA GLU A 248 -16.61 24.72 -11.12
C GLU A 248 -17.64 25.25 -12.14
N PRO A 249 -18.25 24.37 -12.96
CA PRO A 249 -19.40 24.75 -13.77
C PRO A 249 -20.54 25.24 -12.87
N LYS A 250 -21.08 26.44 -13.14
CA LYS A 250 -22.27 26.95 -12.44
C LYS A 250 -23.42 25.95 -12.61
N PRO A 251 -24.22 25.68 -11.55
CA PRO A 251 -25.41 24.84 -11.69
C PRO A 251 -26.33 25.43 -12.77
N GLN A 252 -26.71 24.60 -13.75
CA GLN A 252 -27.80 24.95 -14.66
C GLN A 252 -29.07 25.04 -13.81
N ILE A 253 -29.53 26.26 -13.54
CA ILE A 253 -30.87 26.50 -13.03
C ILE A 253 -31.78 26.02 -14.16
N VAL A 254 -32.49 24.91 -13.96
CA VAL A 254 -33.62 24.57 -14.81
C VAL A 254 -34.61 25.71 -14.61
N ALA A 255 -34.72 26.60 -15.59
CA ALA A 255 -35.72 27.64 -15.57
C ALA A 255 -37.07 26.94 -15.43
N THR A 256 -37.72 27.11 -14.29
CA THR A 256 -39.12 26.78 -14.12
C THR A 256 -39.87 27.49 -15.23
N GLN A 257 -40.45 26.73 -16.16
CA GLN A 257 -41.32 27.28 -17.18
C GLN A 257 -42.39 28.13 -16.47
N PRO A 258 -42.61 29.38 -16.89
CA PRO A 258 -43.69 30.18 -16.33
C PRO A 258 -45.02 29.44 -16.54
N PRO A 259 -45.96 29.51 -15.56
CA PRO A 259 -47.23 28.82 -15.66
C PRO A 259 -47.96 29.24 -16.94
N PRO A 260 -48.65 28.29 -17.62
CA PRO A 260 -49.38 28.60 -18.84
C PRO A 260 -50.41 29.72 -18.56
N PRO A 261 -50.60 30.66 -19.49
CA PRO A 261 -51.56 31.74 -19.31
C PRO A 261 -52.98 31.17 -19.11
N PRO A 262 -53.80 31.83 -18.28
CA PRO A 262 -55.17 31.38 -18.06
C PRO A 262 -55.96 31.35 -19.36
N PRO A 263 -56.86 30.35 -19.56
CA PRO A 263 -57.72 30.28 -20.73
C PRO A 263 -58.62 31.52 -20.79
N LEU A 264 -58.72 32.11 -21.99
CA LEU A 264 -59.61 33.22 -22.33
C LEU A 264 -61.09 32.80 -22.30
#